data_AF-F0SMJ5-F1
#
_entry.id   AF-F0SMJ5-F1
#
_cell.length_a   1.000
_cell.length_b   1.000
_cell.length_c   1.000
_cell.angle_alpha   90.00
_cell.angle_beta   90.00
_cell.angle_gamma   90.00
#
_symmetry.space_group_name_H-M   'P 1'
#
loop_
_entity.id
_entity.type
_entity.pdbx_description
1 polymer ?
#
loop_
_entity_poly.entity_id
_entity_poly.type
_entity_poly.pdbx_seq_one_letter_code
_entity_poly.pdbx_strand_id
1 'polypeptide(L)' 'MNWFPNALVLSQIPVVYYMFPLTAIVALVYSASRFEDPKAIFRKAGRLFMQIIVFLVGVLLLLYLLTARL' A
#
# COMPACT_ATOMS: atom_id res chain seq x y z
N MET A 1 -15.28 -30.47 -16.82
CA MET A 1 -13.85 -30.11 -16.96
C MET A 1 -13.63 -28.84 -16.16
N ASN A 2 -13.00 -28.95 -14.98
CA ASN A 2 -12.84 -27.83 -14.06
C ASN A 2 -11.57 -27.07 -14.48
N TRP A 3 -11.69 -26.11 -15.39
CA TRP A 3 -10.54 -25.43 -16.02
C TRP A 3 -9.75 -24.50 -15.07
N PHE A 4 -10.22 -24.29 -13.84
CA PHE A 4 -9.63 -23.34 -12.88
C PHE A 4 -9.47 -23.92 -11.45
N PRO A 5 -8.65 -24.96 -11.25
CA PRO A 5 -8.37 -25.49 -9.91
C PRO A 5 -7.74 -24.45 -8.96
N ASN A 6 -7.27 -23.32 -9.48
CA ASN A 6 -6.44 -22.34 -8.77
C ASN A 6 -7.23 -21.10 -8.33
N ALA A 7 -8.47 -20.92 -8.79
CA ALA A 7 -9.28 -19.73 -8.46
C ALA A 7 -9.57 -19.63 -6.95
N LEU A 8 -9.69 -20.78 -6.29
CA LEU A 8 -9.88 -20.88 -4.84
C LEU A 8 -8.61 -20.53 -4.03
N VAL A 9 -7.42 -20.70 -4.61
CA VAL A 9 -6.15 -20.34 -3.94
C VAL A 9 -5.93 -18.83 -4.01
N LEU A 10 -6.26 -18.19 -5.14
CA LEU A 10 -6.16 -16.74 -5.30
C LEU A 10 -7.17 -15.98 -4.45
N SER A 11 -8.37 -16.55 -4.19
CA SER A 11 -9.39 -15.93 -3.34
C SER A 11 -9.04 -15.95 -1.85
N GLN A 12 -8.07 -16.76 -1.44
CA GLN A 12 -7.60 -16.87 -0.06
C GLN A 12 -6.47 -15.88 0.26
N ILE A 13 -5.87 -15.24 -0.75
CA ILE A 13 -4.82 -14.23 -0.53
C ILE A 13 -5.49 -12.94 -0.05
N PRO A 14 -5.23 -12.49 1.18
CA PRO A 14 -5.82 -11.26 1.68
C PRO A 14 -5.41 -10.08 0.79
N VAL A 15 -6.37 -9.25 0.42
CA VAL A 15 -6.17 -8.04 -0.40
C VAL A 15 -5.03 -7.16 0.13
N VAL A 16 -4.82 -7.17 1.45
CA VAL A 16 -3.74 -6.48 2.16
C VAL A 16 -2.34 -6.79 1.58
N TYR A 17 -2.09 -8.01 1.10
CA TYR A 17 -0.81 -8.37 0.50
C TYR A 17 -0.53 -7.63 -0.81
N TYR A 18 -1.57 -7.27 -1.56
CA TYR A 18 -1.44 -6.48 -2.78
C TYR A 18 -1.39 -4.97 -2.49
N MET A 19 -1.96 -4.51 -1.38
CA MET A 19 -2.00 -3.07 -1.04
C MET A 19 -0.62 -2.47 -0.85
N PHE A 20 0.31 -3.20 -0.24
CA PHE A 20 1.68 -2.71 0.00
C PHE A 20 2.47 -2.48 -1.31
N PRO A 21 2.61 -3.46 -2.21
CA PRO A 21 3.29 -3.24 -3.50
C PRO A 21 2.54 -2.24 -4.38
N LEU A 22 1.20 -2.23 -4.37
CA LEU A 22 0.42 -1.25 -5.13
C LEU A 22 0.71 0.18 -4.65
N THR A 23 0.74 0.41 -3.34
CA THR A 23 1.03 1.74 -2.79
C THR A 23 2.44 2.22 -3.17
N ALA A 24 3.41 1.31 -3.17
CA ALA A 24 4.78 1.62 -3.61
C ALA A 24 4.83 1.99 -5.11
N ILE A 25 4.15 1.21 -5.96
CA ILE A 25 4.07 1.46 -7.40
C ILE A 25 3.37 2.79 -7.69
N VAL A 26 2.23 3.07 -7.06
CA VAL A 26 1.48 4.32 -7.27
C VAL A 26 2.33 5.53 -6.84
N ALA A 27 3.01 5.46 -5.70
CA ALA A 27 3.89 6.54 -5.24
C ALA A 27 5.07 6.77 -6.20
N LEU A 28 5.61 5.68 -6.77
CA LEU A 28 6.67 5.75 -7.77
C LEU A 28 6.19 6.36 -9.09
N VAL A 29 5.07 5.86 -9.64
CA VAL A 29 4.48 6.36 -10.89
C VAL A 29 4.13 7.84 -10.75
N TYR A 30 3.48 8.23 -9.66
CA TYR A 30 3.17 9.64 -9.40
C TYR A 30 4.43 10.52 -9.39
N SER A 31 5.50 10.07 -8.73
CA SER A 31 6.75 10.82 -8.66
C SER A 31 7.46 10.86 -10.01
N ALA A 32 7.44 9.76 -10.77
CA ALA A 32 8.02 9.67 -12.10
C ALA A 32 7.29 10.55 -13.13
N SER A 33 5.98 10.75 -12.97
CA SER A 33 5.21 11.68 -13.82
C SER A 33 5.50 13.15 -13.52
N ARG A 34 6.00 13.47 -12.32
CA ARG A 34 6.17 14.86 -11.86
C ARG A 34 7.62 15.36 -11.92
N PHE A 35 8.59 14.47 -11.77
CA PHE A 35 10.00 14.80 -11.66
C PHE A 35 10.79 14.10 -12.76
N GLU A 36 11.80 14.78 -13.30
CA GLU A 36 12.67 14.24 -14.36
C GLU A 36 13.95 13.60 -13.81
N ASP A 37 14.44 14.09 -12.65
CA ASP A 37 15.64 13.55 -12.00
C ASP A 37 15.32 12.21 -11.28
N PRO A 38 15.98 11.09 -11.67
CA PRO A 38 15.78 9.79 -11.02
C PRO A 38 15.98 9.82 -9.51
N LYS A 39 16.98 10.58 -9.03
CA LYS A 39 17.24 10.67 -7.58
C LYS A 39 16.10 11.36 -6.84
N ALA A 40 15.53 12.40 -7.46
CA ALA A 40 14.35 13.07 -6.93
C ALA A 40 13.12 12.16 -6.94
N ILE A 41 12.91 11.37 -8.01
CA ILE A 41 11.79 10.41 -8.13
C ILE A 41 11.80 9.44 -6.96
N PHE A 42 12.90 8.69 -6.74
CA PHE A 42 12.96 7.68 -5.67
C PHE A 42 12.78 8.29 -4.28
N ARG A 43 13.41 9.45 -4.02
CA ARG A 43 13.30 10.13 -2.73
C ARG A 43 11.87 10.61 -2.45
N LYS A 44 11.20 11.17 -3.46
CA LYS A 44 9.83 11.68 -3.32
C LYS A 44 8.82 10.55 -3.22
N ALA A 45 8.98 9.50 -4.03
CA ALA A 45 8.17 8.29 -3.97
C ALA A 45 8.27 7.62 -2.61
N GLY A 46 9.50 7.43 -2.09
CA GLY A 46 9.72 6.86 -0.75
C GLY A 46 9.11 7.73 0.36
N ARG A 47 9.21 9.06 0.25
CA ARG A 47 8.57 9.97 1.22
C ARG A 47 7.05 9.85 1.19
N LEU A 48 6.44 9.84 0.00
CA LEU A 48 4.99 9.72 -0.16
C LEU A 48 4.49 8.36 0.36
N PHE A 49 5.20 7.28 0.03
CA PHE A 49 4.92 5.95 0.53
C PHE A 49 4.94 5.91 2.06
N MET A 50 6.01 6.43 2.69
CA MET A 50 6.11 6.47 4.15
C MET A 50 5.03 7.34 4.80
N GLN A 51 4.66 8.46 4.19
CA GLN A 51 3.55 9.30 4.68
C GLN A 51 2.22 8.53 4.71
N ILE A 52 1.92 7.77 3.66
CA ILE A 52 0.71 6.94 3.58
C ILE A 52 0.72 5.88 4.70
N ILE A 53 1.83 5.15 4.85
CA ILE A 53 1.94 4.10 5.87
C ILE A 53 1.80 4.68 7.29
N VAL A 54 2.51 5.77 7.60
CA VAL A 54 2.43 6.42 8.91
C VAL A 54 1.03 6.91 9.21
N PHE A 55 0.33 7.49 8.22
CA PHE A 55 -1.05 7.93 8.38
C PHE A 55 -1.98 6.75 8.69
N LEU A 56 -1.90 5.66 7.92
CA LEU A 56 -2.70 4.45 8.13
C LEU A 56 -2.46 3.83 9.51
N VAL A 57 -1.19 3.71 9.92
CA VAL A 57 -0.82 3.20 11.25
C VAL A 57 -1.35 4.12 12.36
N GLY A 58 -1.25 5.44 12.17
CA GLY A 58 -1.76 6.42 13.13
C GLY A 58 -3.27 6.32 13.32
N VAL A 59 -4.03 6.20 12.23
CA VAL A 59 -5.49 5.99 12.29
C VAL A 59 -5.84 4.65 12.94
N LEU A 60 -5.12 3.58 12.58
CA LEU A 60 -5.34 2.26 13.19
C LEU A 60 -5.11 2.29 14.71
N LEU A 61 -4.03 2.95 15.14
CA LEU A 61 -3.70 3.12 16.57
C LEU A 61 -4.78 3.95 17.27
N LEU A 62 -5.23 5.03 16.65
CA LEU A 62 -6.32 5.86 17.18
C LEU A 62 -7.60 5.03 17.38
N LEU A 63 -7.99 4.24 16.38
CA LEU A 63 -9.15 3.36 16.44
C LEU A 63 -8.97 2.28 17.52
N TYR A 64 -7.78 1.70 17.64
CA TYR A 64 -7.48 0.72 18.68
C TYR A 64 -7.61 1.31 20.09
N LEU A 65 -7.07 2.51 20.31
CA LEU A 65 -7.22 3.21 21.59
C LEU A 65 -8.69 3.54 21.89
N LEU A 66 -9.43 3.96 20.86
CA LEU A 66 -10.87 4.23 21.01
C LEU A 66 -11.62 2.96 21.41
N THR A 67 -11.35 1.83 20.75
CA THR A 67 -11.97 0.54 21.06
C THR A 67 -11.58 0.01 22.43
N ALA A 68 -10.36 0.26 22.90
CA ALA A 68 -9.91 -0.16 24.23
C ALA A 68 -10.53 0.68 25.36
N ARG A 69 -11.12 1.82 25.03
CA ARG A 69 -11.78 2.74 25.96
C ARG A 69 -13.31 2.72 25.85
N LEU A 70 -13.86 2.04 24.84
CA LEU A 70 -15.29 1.77 24.65
C LEU A 70 -15.62 0.37 25.20
#